data_AF-A0A2Z6SAJ7-F1
#
_entry.id   AF-A0A2Z6SAJ7-F1
#
_cell.length_a   1.000
_cell.length_b   1.000
_cell.length_c   1.000
_cell.angle_alpha   90.00
_cell.angle_beta   90.00
_cell.angle_gamma   90.00
#
_symmetry.space_group_name_H-M   'P 1'
#
loop_
_entity.id
_entity.type
_entity.pdbx_description
1 polymer ?
#
loop_
_entity_poly.entity_id
_entity_poly.type
_entity_poly.pdbx_seq_one_letter_code
_entity_poly.pdbx_strand_id
1 'polypeptide(L)' 'MPIGPILGLELEGLDSEKYPLINSPIDLSVGTQFTSWEIAEYYLKKYGRQRGFMIKCYRVEFHKNGEIKK' A
#
# COMPACT_ATOMS: atom_id res chain seq x y z
N MET A 1 10.74 -12.41 9.48
CA MET A 1 11.16 -11.22 8.70
C MET A 1 11.15 -10.02 9.63
N PRO A 2 12.11 -9.08 9.53
CA PRO A 2 12.01 -7.83 10.26
C PRO A 2 10.72 -7.12 9.81
N ILE A 3 9.94 -6.67 10.78
CA ILE A 3 8.70 -5.95 10.54
C ILE A 3 9.11 -4.53 10.14
N GLY A 4 8.81 -4.14 8.91
CA GLY A 4 9.04 -2.78 8.43
C GLY A 4 8.05 -1.78 9.05
N PRO A 5 8.24 -0.48 8.82
CA PRO A 5 7.32 0.53 9.31
C PRO A 5 5.91 0.31 8.73
N ILE A 6 4.89 0.62 9.52
CA ILE A 6 3.50 0.71 9.05
C ILE A 6 3.31 2.12 8.49
N LEU A 7 2.97 2.23 7.20
CA LEU A 7 2.69 3.50 6.53
C LEU A 7 1.19 3.70 6.33
N GLY A 8 0.78 4.97 6.23
CA GLY A 8 -0.59 5.32 5.90
C GLY A 8 -1.58 5.19 7.05
N LEU A 9 -1.11 5.11 8.30
CA LEU A 9 -1.97 5.16 9.49
C LEU A 9 -2.79 6.45 9.53
N GLU A 10 -2.20 7.56 9.09
CA GLU A 10 -2.87 8.86 8.97
C GLU A 10 -3.98 8.89 7.92
N LEU A 11 -4.04 7.88 7.05
CA LEU A 11 -5.07 7.69 6.03
C LEU A 11 -6.13 6.67 6.44
N GLU A 12 -5.96 6.01 7.59
CA GLU A 12 -6.92 5.03 8.08
C GLU A 12 -8.26 5.69 8.42
N GLY A 13 -9.35 5.17 7.86
CA GLY A 13 -10.70 5.73 8.00
C GLY A 13 -11.03 6.90 7.07
N LEU A 14 -10.09 7.36 6.24
CA LEU A 14 -10.40 8.28 5.13
C LEU A 14 -10.88 7.49 3.91
N ASP A 15 -11.87 8.03 3.19
CA ASP A 15 -12.28 7.49 1.89
C ASP A 15 -11.09 7.55 0.91
N SER A 16 -10.94 6.53 0.07
CA SER A 16 -9.84 6.45 -0.91
C SER A 16 -9.85 7.59 -1.93
N GLU A 17 -11.02 8.18 -2.20
CA GLU A 17 -11.15 9.38 -3.03
C GLU A 17 -10.74 10.67 -2.31
N LYS A 18 -10.69 10.64 -0.98
CA LYS A 18 -10.36 11.78 -0.12
C LYS A 18 -8.92 11.78 0.39
N TYR A 19 -8.09 10.81 -0.02
CA TYR A 19 -6.70 10.80 0.40
C TYR A 19 -5.96 12.07 -0.05
N PRO A 20 -5.35 12.82 0.88
CA PRO A 20 -4.63 14.05 0.55
C PRO A 20 -3.47 13.72 -0.39
N LEU A 21 -3.16 14.66 -1.29
CA LEU A 21 -1.98 14.54 -2.14
C LEU A 21 -0.72 14.49 -1.27
N ILE A 22 -0.07 13.32 -1.26
CA ILE A 22 1.26 13.19 -0.66
C ILE A 22 2.26 13.84 -1.63
N ASN A 23 2.75 15.02 -1.26
CA ASN A 23 3.78 15.75 -2.01
C ASN A 23 5.20 15.38 -1.60
N SER A 24 5.37 14.73 -0.45
CA SER A 24 6.67 14.20 -0.02
C SER A 24 7.07 12.97 -0.83
N PRO A 25 8.36 12.78 -1.12
CA PRO A 25 8.83 11.57 -1.78
C PRO A 25 8.52 10.35 -0.90
N ILE A 26 7.85 9.37 -1.49
CA ILE A 26 7.53 8.12 -0.81
C ILE A 26 8.77 7.24 -0.85
N ASP A 27 9.22 6.80 0.33
CA ASP A 27 10.27 5.79 0.46
C ASP A 27 9.64 4.47 0.91
N LEU A 28 9.68 3.47 0.02
CA LEU A 28 9.16 2.12 0.27
C LEU A 28 10.32 1.16 0.44
N SER A 29 10.29 0.36 1.49
CA SER A 29 11.26 -0.71 1.73
C SER A 29 10.57 -2.07 1.76
N VAL A 30 11.36 -3.12 1.54
CA VAL A 30 10.83 -4.50 1.65
C VAL A 30 10.40 -4.74 3.10
N GLY A 31 9.15 -5.18 3.27
CA GLY A 31 8.55 -5.43 4.58
C GLY A 31 7.76 -4.24 5.15
N THR A 32 7.64 -3.13 4.42
CA THR A 32 6.66 -2.07 4.74
C THR A 32 5.25 -2.67 4.83
N GLN A 33 4.52 -2.27 5.85
CA GLN A 33 3.15 -2.73 6.11
C GLN A 33 2.17 -1.58 5.93
N PHE A 34 0.91 -1.93 5.64
CA PHE A 34 -0.20 -1.00 5.52
C PHE A 34 -1.40 -1.57 6.28
N THR A 35 -2.24 -0.71 6.83
CA THR A 35 -3.43 -1.11 7.59
C THR A 35 -4.55 -1.64 6.71
N SER A 36 -4.65 -1.17 5.46
CA SER A 36 -5.61 -1.67 4.48
C SER A 36 -5.03 -1.77 3.07
N TRP A 37 -5.71 -2.54 2.22
CA TRP A 37 -5.34 -2.70 0.82
C TRP A 37 -5.48 -1.38 0.04
N GLU A 38 -6.51 -0.59 0.34
CA GLU A 38 -6.80 0.68 -0.31
C GLU A 38 -5.67 1.69 -0.07
N ILE A 39 -5.16 1.73 1.16
CA ILE A 39 -4.01 2.57 1.54
C ILE A 39 -2.75 2.09 0.83
N ALA A 40 -2.51 0.77 0.81
CA ALA A 40 -1.36 0.19 0.11
C ALA A 40 -1.38 0.54 -1.40
N GLU A 41 -2.55 0.39 -2.04
CA GLU A 41 -2.71 0.69 -3.46
C GLU A 41 -2.46 2.17 -3.77
N TYR A 42 -2.98 3.08 -2.93
CA TYR A 42 -2.76 4.51 -3.07
C TYR A 42 -1.27 4.87 -2.99
N TYR A 43 -0.58 4.36 -1.96
CA TYR A 43 0.85 4.60 -1.74
C TYR A 43 1.70 4.06 -2.90
N LEU A 44 1.41 2.84 -3.37
CA LEU A 44 2.13 2.23 -4.51
C LEU A 44 1.93 3.02 -5.80
N LYS A 45 0.70 3.39 -6.14
CA LYS A 45 0.42 4.20 -7.34
C LYS A 45 1.16 5.54 -7.31
N LYS A 46 1.21 6.20 -6.14
CA LYS A 46 1.94 7.46 -5.95
C LYS A 46 3.44 7.27 -6.06
N TYR A 47 4.00 6.23 -5.44
CA TYR A 47 5.41 5.89 -5.55
C TYR A 47 5.85 5.69 -7.00
N GLY A 48 5.06 4.92 -7.77
CA GLY A 48 5.31 4.75 -9.21
C GLY A 48 5.27 6.08 -9.96
N ARG A 49 4.23 6.89 -9.74
CA ARG A 49 4.09 8.20 -10.38
C ARG A 49 5.28 9.13 -10.10
N GLN A 50 5.76 9.18 -8.85
CA GLN A 50 6.93 9.98 -8.48
C GLN A 50 8.22 9.52 -9.18
N ARG A 51 8.32 8.23 -9.51
CA ARG A 51 9.48 7.66 -10.19
C ARG A 51 9.30 7.43 -11.70
N GLY A 52 8.19 7.89 -12.27
CA GLY A 52 7.93 7.84 -13.71
C GLY A 52 7.47 6.49 -14.26
N PHE A 53 6.93 5.60 -13.42
CA PHE A 53 6.38 4.31 -13.87
C PHE A 53 4.99 4.02 -13.29
N MET A 54 4.25 3.14 -13.97
CA MET A 54 2.95 2.69 -13.49
C MET A 54 3.09 1.37 -12.73
N ILE A 55 2.52 1.31 -11.53
CA ILE A 55 2.43 0.08 -10.76
C ILE A 55 1.05 -0.55 -10.98
N LYS A 56 1.05 -1.82 -11.41
CA LYS A 56 -0.15 -2.67 -11.41
C LYS A 56 -0.17 -3.45 -10.10
N CYS A 57 -1.16 -3.18 -9.25
CA CYS A 57 -1.31 -3.86 -7.97
C CYS A 57 -2.13 -5.13 -8.16
N TYR A 58 -1.69 -6.25 -7.58
CA TYR A 58 -2.41 -7.51 -7.54
C TYR A 58 -2.57 -7.93 -6.08
N ARG A 59 -3.81 -8.27 -5.68
CA ARG A 59 -4.11 -8.71 -4.32
C ARG A 59 -4.04 -10.23 -4.26
N VAL A 60 -3.24 -10.75 -3.35
CA VAL A 60 -3.17 -12.19 -3.03
C VAL A 60 -3.48 -12.33 -1.55
N GLU A 61 -4.54 -13.06 -1.23
CA GLU A 61 -4.95 -13.30 0.15
C GLU A 61 -4.53 -14.70 0.59
N PHE A 62 -3.86 -14.78 1.74
CA PHE A 62 -3.52 -16.03 2.38
C PHE A 62 -4.44 -16.21 3.59
N HIS A 63 -5.44 -17.06 3.47
CA HIS A 63 -6.21 -17.50 4.62
C HIS A 63 -5.39 -18.54 5.40
N LYS A 64 -5.49 -18.52 6.74
CA LYS A 64 -4.79 -19.46 7.64
C LYS A 64 -5.07 -20.95 7.33
N ASN A 65 -6.10 -21.25 6.53
CA ASN A 65 -6.46 -22.60 6.11
C ASN A 65 -5.72 -23.09 4.84
N GLY A 66 -4.80 -22.31 4.26
CA GLY A 66 -4.00 -22.74 3.11
C GLY A 66 -4.76 -22.78 1.77
N GLU A 67 -6.05 -22.44 1.74
CA GLU A 67 -6.81 -22.32 0.51
C GLU A 67 -6.60 -20.94 -0.12
N ILE A 68 -5.87 -20.91 -1.24
CA ILE A 68 -5.78 -19.76 -2.14
C ILE A 68 -6.97 -19.85 -3.10
N LYS A 69 -7.95 -18.96 -2.99
CA LYS A 69 -9.00 -18.82 -4.02
C LYS A 69 -8.57 -17.78 -5.06
N LYS A 70 -8.55 -18.21 -6.32
CA LYS A 70 -8.27 -17.38 -7.50
C LYS A 70 -9.47 -16.49 -7.83
#